data_AF-A0A660VDD8-F1
#
_entry.id   AF-A0A660VDD8-F1
#
_cell.length_a   1.000
_cell.length_b   1.000
_cell.length_c   1.000
_cell.angle_alpha   90.00
_cell.angle_beta   90.00
_cell.angle_gamma   90.00
#
_symmetry.space_group_name_H-M   'P 1'
#
loop_
_entity.id
_entity.type
_entity.pdbx_description
1 polymer ?
#
loop_
_entity_poly.entity_id
_entity_poly.type
_entity_poly.pdbx_seq_one_letter_code
_entity_poly.pdbx_strand_id
1 'polypeptide(L)'
;MGSVLVVRKKELDEIADMLGRDVVVDTTTPLLYIGRLTEIGDYFITLEDVDVHDSNESPASKEIYCIDAKKYGIKKNRRRVRIVRSIVASISLLEDVIEY
;
A
#
# COMPACT_ATOMS: atom_id res chain seq x y z
N MET A 1 20.10 16.70 32.15
CA MET A 1 20.15 15.89 30.91
C MET A 1 18.74 15.44 30.53
N GLY A 2 17.87 16.39 30.22
CA GLY A 2 16.57 16.12 29.61
C GLY A 2 16.64 16.46 28.12
N SER A 3 15.74 15.88 27.33
CA SER A 3 15.39 16.27 25.96
C SER A 3 16.49 16.18 24.88
N VAL A 4 16.81 14.95 24.44
CA VAL A 4 17.26 14.69 23.05
C VAL A 4 16.47 13.55 22.39
N LEU A 5 15.69 12.77 23.16
CA LEU A 5 14.94 11.60 22.68
C LEU A 5 13.47 11.89 22.32
N VAL A 6 13.11 13.14 22.04
CA VAL A 6 11.87 13.45 21.30
C VAL A 6 12.24 13.52 19.82
N VAL A 7 12.77 12.41 19.30
CA VAL A 7 13.19 12.31 17.90
C VAL A 7 11.93 12.19 17.06
N ARG A 8 11.52 13.32 16.47
CA ARG A 8 10.63 13.48 15.30
C ARG A 8 9.53 12.42 15.16
N LYS A 9 8.31 12.79 15.56
CA LYS A 9 7.08 12.13 15.10
C LYS A 9 7.17 12.01 13.57
N LYS A 10 7.36 10.79 13.05
CA LYS A 10 7.51 10.57 11.60
C LYS A 10 6.11 10.65 11.01
N GLU A 11 5.94 11.35 9.89
CA GLU A 11 4.65 11.52 9.20
C GLU A 11 3.90 10.19 8.94
N LEU A 12 4.58 9.04 8.97
CA LEU A 12 3.95 7.73 8.79
C LEU A 12 3.48 7.04 10.07
N ASP A 13 3.66 7.64 11.24
CA ASP A 13 2.94 7.20 12.45
C ASP A 13 1.41 7.24 12.20
N GLU A 14 0.96 8.08 11.25
CA GLU A 14 -0.44 8.25 10.84
C GLU A 14 -1.03 7.03 10.13
N ILE A 15 -0.20 6.13 9.59
CA ILE A 15 -0.65 4.87 8.95
C ILE A 15 -0.16 3.63 9.70
N ALA A 16 0.39 3.81 10.90
CA ALA A 16 0.95 2.71 11.69
C ALA A 16 -0.11 1.69 12.11
N ASP A 17 -1.37 2.10 12.21
CA ASP A 17 -2.53 1.23 12.47
C ASP A 17 -2.83 0.26 11.31
N MET A 18 -2.31 0.53 10.11
CA MET A 18 -2.44 -0.33 8.94
C MET A 18 -1.38 -1.43 8.88
N LEU A 19 -0.38 -1.43 9.77
CA LEU A 19 0.66 -2.47 9.81
C LEU A 19 0.06 -3.87 10.05
N GLY A 20 0.52 -4.83 9.26
CA GLY A 20 0.04 -6.21 9.24
C GLY A 20 -1.26 -6.41 8.48
N ARG A 21 -1.87 -5.35 7.92
CA ARG A 21 -3.12 -5.40 7.17
C ARG A 21 -2.87 -5.39 5.67
N ASP A 22 -3.81 -5.94 4.92
CA ASP A 22 -3.82 -5.81 3.46
C ASP A 22 -4.27 -4.41 3.07
N VAL A 23 -3.48 -3.75 2.23
CA VAL A 23 -3.65 -2.37 1.82
C VAL A 23 -3.69 -2.25 0.30
N VAL A 24 -4.35 -1.21 -0.18
CA VAL A 24 -4.23 -0.70 -1.54
C VAL A 24 -3.30 0.51 -1.50
N VAL A 25 -2.28 0.54 -2.36
CA VAL A 25 -1.35 1.66 -2.52
C VAL A 25 -1.45 2.17 -3.94
N ASP A 26 -2.07 3.34 -4.09
CA ASP A 26 -2.05 4.09 -5.33
C ASP A 26 -0.74 4.85 -5.45
N THR A 27 -0.19 4.89 -6.66
CA THR A 27 1.00 5.69 -6.94
C THR A 27 0.71 6.79 -7.95
N THR A 28 1.61 7.76 -8.00
CA THR A 28 1.68 8.78 -9.06
C THR A 28 2.10 8.19 -10.41
N THR A 29 2.39 6.89 -10.46
CA THR A 29 2.69 6.12 -11.68
C THR A 29 1.47 5.27 -12.07
N PRO A 30 1.50 4.63 -13.25
CA PRO A 30 0.47 3.64 -13.64
C PRO A 30 0.38 2.43 -12.69
N LEU A 31 1.37 2.22 -11.83
CA LEU A 31 1.40 1.07 -10.92
C LEU A 31 0.44 1.24 -9.73
N LEU A 32 -0.29 0.18 -9.46
CA LEU A 32 -1.12 -0.05 -8.28
C LEU A 32 -0.54 -1.26 -7.52
N TYR A 33 -0.50 -1.18 -6.20
CA TYR A 33 -0.02 -2.27 -5.36
C TYR A 33 -1.11 -2.69 -4.39
N ILE A 34 -1.35 -3.99 -4.28
CA ILE A 34 -2.26 -4.56 -3.29
C ILE A 34 -1.52 -5.65 -2.53
N GLY A 35 -1.42 -5.55 -1.21
CA GLY A 35 -0.65 -6.51 -0.41
C GLY A 35 -0.58 -6.14 1.06
N ARG A 36 0.10 -6.96 1.87
CA ARG A 36 0.19 -6.74 3.31
C ARG A 36 1.26 -5.71 3.66
N LEU A 37 0.90 -4.63 4.35
CA LEU A 37 1.86 -3.65 4.86
C LEU A 37 2.66 -4.27 6.00
N THR A 38 3.99 -4.39 5.85
CA THR A 38 4.86 -5.07 6.83
C THR A 38 5.92 -4.18 7.44
N GLU A 39 6.26 -3.08 6.78
CA GLU A 39 7.26 -2.14 7.26
C GLU A 39 6.94 -0.72 6.80
N ILE A 40 7.13 0.22 7.72
CA ILE A 40 7.05 1.66 7.48
C ILE A 40 8.47 2.21 7.69
N GLY A 41 9.21 2.34 6.61
CA GLY A 41 10.58 2.84 6.62
C GLY A 41 10.68 4.34 6.34
N ASP A 42 11.90 4.86 6.41
CA ASP A 42 12.16 6.29 6.15
C ASP A 42 11.97 6.69 4.69
N TYR A 43 12.32 5.81 3.76
CA TYR A 43 12.26 6.07 2.32
C TYR A 43 11.29 5.15 1.58
N PHE A 44 10.95 4.01 2.18
CA PHE A 44 10.13 2.99 1.57
C PHE A 44 9.02 2.55 2.53
N ILE A 45 7.89 2.16 1.97
CA ILE A 45 6.99 1.20 2.61
C ILE A 45 7.25 -0.18 2.03
N THR A 46 7.17 -1.23 2.85
CA THR A 46 7.35 -2.61 2.41
C THR A 46 6.02 -3.33 2.44
N LEU A 47 5.64 -3.90 1.29
CA LEU A 47 4.52 -4.84 1.20
C LEU A 47 5.04 -6.27 1.01
N GLU A 48 4.34 -7.23 1.59
CA GLU A 48 4.51 -8.67 1.32
C GLU A 48 3.27 -9.24 0.64
N ASP A 49 3.43 -10.37 -0.04
CA ASP A 49 2.33 -11.08 -0.70
C ASP A 49 1.54 -10.16 -1.64
N VAL A 50 2.30 -9.51 -2.54
CA VAL A 50 1.86 -8.33 -3.29
C VAL A 50 1.40 -8.72 -4.68
N ASP A 51 0.28 -8.14 -5.08
CA ASP A 51 -0.10 -7.97 -6.48
C ASP A 51 0.34 -6.58 -6.95
N VAL A 52 1.24 -6.55 -7.92
CA VAL A 52 1.62 -5.31 -8.61
C VAL A 52 0.92 -5.30 -9.95
N HIS A 53 0.08 -4.29 -10.14
CA HIS A 53 -0.75 -4.14 -11.31
C HIS A 53 -0.34 -2.86 -12.07
N ASP A 54 -0.06 -2.99 -13.37
CA ASP A 54 0.10 -1.83 -14.26
C ASP A 54 -1.24 -1.56 -14.95
N SER A 55 -1.83 -0.39 -14.68
CA SER A 55 -3.12 -0.02 -15.29
C SER A 55 -3.04 0.16 -16.81
N ASN A 56 -1.86 0.24 -17.41
CA ASN A 56 -1.71 0.26 -18.87
C ASN A 56 -1.84 -1.12 -19.52
N GLU A 57 -1.65 -2.20 -18.75
CA GLU A 57 -1.67 -3.58 -19.25
C GLU A 57 -3.05 -4.24 -19.10
N SER A 58 -4.03 -3.50 -18.59
CA SER A 58 -5.36 -4.01 -18.24
C SER A 58 -6.48 -3.12 -18.77
N PRO A 59 -7.55 -3.71 -19.34
CA PRO A 59 -8.75 -2.94 -19.71
C PRO A 59 -9.62 -2.57 -18.50
N ALA A 60 -9.39 -3.18 -17.33
CA ALA A 60 -10.14 -2.86 -16.11
C ALA A 60 -9.63 -1.57 -15.47
N SER A 61 -10.55 -0.73 -14.99
CA SER A 61 -10.18 0.43 -14.17
C SER A 61 -9.56 -0.02 -12.85
N LYS A 62 -8.76 0.85 -12.23
CA LYS A 62 -8.19 0.58 -10.89
C LYS A 62 -9.29 0.27 -9.85
N GLU A 63 -10.43 0.95 -9.94
CA GLU A 63 -11.59 0.71 -9.07
C GLU A 63 -12.12 -0.72 -9.16
N ILE A 64 -12.39 -1.18 -10.39
CA ILE A 64 -12.86 -2.56 -10.63
C ILE A 64 -11.81 -3.57 -10.18
N TYR A 65 -10.52 -3.27 -10.41
CA TYR A 65 -9.43 -4.12 -9.99
C TYR A 65 -9.37 -4.29 -8.46
N CYS A 66 -9.52 -3.20 -7.70
CA CYS A 66 -9.55 -3.23 -6.24
C CYS A 66 -10.77 -4.00 -5.71
N ILE A 67 -11.94 -3.81 -6.32
CA ILE A 67 -13.16 -4.55 -5.98
C ILE A 67 -12.95 -6.06 -6.19
N ASP A 68 -12.37 -6.45 -7.32
CA ASP A 68 -12.07 -7.85 -7.61
C ASP A 68 -11.06 -8.44 -6.62
N ALA A 69 -10.01 -7.68 -6.25
CA ALA A 69 -9.04 -8.12 -5.26
C ALA A 69 -9.68 -8.31 -3.87
N LYS A 70 -10.62 -7.45 -3.47
CA LYS A 70 -11.39 -7.60 -2.23
C LYS A 70 -12.31 -8.83 -2.29
N LYS A 71 -13.02 -9.04 -3.39
CA LYS A 71 -14.01 -10.13 -3.57
C LYS A 71 -13.37 -11.50 -3.72
N TYR A 72 -12.30 -11.60 -4.50
CA TYR A 72 -11.71 -12.88 -4.92
C TYR A 72 -10.33 -13.15 -4.30
N GLY A 73 -9.81 -12.20 -3.54
CA GLY A 73 -8.48 -12.24 -2.95
C GLY A 73 -7.42 -11.63 -3.86
N ILE A 74 -6.28 -11.30 -3.23
CA ILE A 74 -5.14 -10.66 -3.86
C ILE A 74 -4.45 -11.65 -4.82
N LYS A 75 -4.26 -11.27 -6.09
CA LYS A 75 -3.54 -12.07 -7.10
C LYS A 75 -2.03 -11.92 -6.94
N LYS A 76 -1.50 -12.41 -5.82
CA LYS A 76 -0.10 -12.30 -5.41
C LYS A 76 0.84 -12.70 -6.56
N ASN A 77 1.60 -11.75 -7.09
CA ASN A 77 2.56 -11.96 -8.18
C ASN A 77 4.01 -11.62 -7.77
N ARG A 78 4.21 -11.09 -6.56
CA ARG A 78 5.51 -10.83 -5.93
C ARG A 78 5.45 -11.13 -4.45
N ARG A 79 6.44 -11.84 -3.93
CA ARG A 79 6.53 -12.15 -2.49
C ARG A 79 6.77 -10.91 -1.62
N ARG A 80 7.54 -9.94 -2.12
CA ARG A 80 7.89 -8.71 -1.39
C ARG A 80 8.20 -7.57 -2.36
N VAL A 81 7.74 -6.37 -2.03
CA VAL A 81 8.01 -5.14 -2.78
C VAL A 81 8.35 -4.00 -1.81
N ARG A 82 9.31 -3.15 -2.20
CA ARG A 82 9.58 -1.88 -1.53
C ARG A 82 9.16 -0.74 -2.44
N ILE A 83 8.25 0.10 -1.96
CA ILE A 83 7.67 1.21 -2.73
C ILE A 83 8.28 2.50 -2.20
N VAL A 84 8.86 3.31 -3.08
CA VAL A 84 9.41 4.62 -2.70
C VAL A 84 8.27 5.50 -2.18
N ARG A 85 8.42 6.08 -0.99
CA ARG A 85 7.36 6.89 -0.37
C ARG A 85 6.93 8.08 -1.22
N SER A 86 7.87 8.72 -1.91
CA SER A 86 7.59 9.92 -2.70
C SER A 86 6.70 9.68 -3.93
N ILE A 87 6.43 8.42 -4.30
CA ILE A 87 5.49 8.10 -5.39
C ILE A 87 4.13 7.61 -4.87
N VAL A 88 3.95 7.43 -3.57
CA VAL A 88 2.66 7.03 -2.99
C VAL A 88 1.72 8.22 -3.03
N ALA A 89 0.59 8.06 -3.72
CA ALA A 89 -0.44 9.08 -3.83
C ALA A 89 -1.50 8.92 -2.73
N SER A 90 -1.90 7.68 -2.45
CA SER A 90 -2.84 7.32 -1.38
C SER A 90 -2.58 5.89 -0.90
N ILE A 91 -3.05 5.61 0.32
CA ILE A 91 -3.08 4.27 0.91
C ILE A 91 -4.40 4.09 1.64
N SER A 92 -5.03 2.93 1.50
CA SER A 92 -6.24 2.53 2.23
C SER A 92 -6.16 1.05 2.61
N LEU A 93 -6.95 0.60 3.58
CA LEU A 93 -7.11 -0.83 3.80
C LEU A 93 -7.88 -1.43 2.61
N LEU A 94 -7.51 -2.64 2.21
CA LEU A 94 -8.26 -3.35 1.17
C LEU A 94 -9.72 -3.60 1.59
N GLU A 95 -9.97 -3.80 2.88
CA GLU A 95 -11.32 -4.00 3.42
C GLU A 95 -12.22 -2.75 3.30
N ASP A 96 -11.63 -1.56 3.20
CA ASP A 96 -12.35 -0.28 3.07
C ASP A 96 -12.77 0.02 1.63
N VAL A 97 -12.35 -0.80 0.66
CA VAL A 97 -12.79 -0.66 -0.74
C VAL A 97 -14.30 -0.93 -0.83
N ILE A 98 -15.07 0.07 -1.28
CA ILE A 98 -16.52 -0.02 -1.39
C ILE A 98 -16.91 -0.84 -2.62
N GLU A 99 -17.74 -1.85 -2.43
CA GLU A 99 -18.31 -2.66 -3.51
C GLU A 99 -19.66 -2.09 -3.93
N TYR A 100 -19.96 -2.12 -5.22
CA TYR A 100 -21.27 -1.79 -5.80
C TYR A 100 -21.63 -2.73 -6.94
#